data_AF-G0J447-F1
#
_entry.id   AF-G0J447-F1
#
_cell.length_a   1.000
_cell.length_b   1.000
_cell.length_c   1.000
_cell.angle_alpha   90.00
_cell.angle_beta   90.00
_cell.angle_gamma   90.00
#
_symmetry.space_group_name_H-M   'P 1'
#
loop_
_entity.id
_entity.type
_entity.pdbx_description
1 polymer ?
#
loop_
_entity_poly.entity_id
_entity_poly.type
_entity_poly.pdbx_seq_one_letter_code
_entity_poly.pdbx_strand_id
1 'polypeptide(L)'
;MKLYSYLFSCAYWVSVNDLNEKSAPQEYALFFISVIDILMFVVIAGVINLIVGHNNLSGSSVILCCGMIVIFNYFFFLRNKRYLKLIKSFMNISNPESKRIRICTMILTFIIALVLAILTSIMNSSDGF
;
A
#
# COMPACT_ATOMS: atom_id res chain seq x y z
N MET A 1 11.25 -4.63 5.02
CA MET A 1 10.30 -4.74 6.15
C MET A 1 10.17 -3.49 7.01
N LYS A 2 11.26 -2.79 7.40
CA LYS A 2 11.17 -1.60 8.27
C LYS A 2 10.26 -0.49 7.72
N LEU A 3 10.41 -0.13 6.43
CA LEU A 3 9.57 0.89 5.77
C LEU A 3 8.10 0.46 5.68
N TYR A 4 7.86 -0.81 5.39
CA TYR A 4 6.51 -1.37 5.25
C TYR A 4 5.74 -1.35 6.58
N SER A 5 6.40 -1.77 7.66
CA SER A 5 5.86 -1.65 9.02
C SER A 5 5.68 -0.19 9.46
N TYR A 6 6.55 0.72 8.99
CA TYR A 6 6.43 2.15 9.24
C TYR A 6 5.19 2.74 8.56
N LEU A 7 4.97 2.44 7.27
CA LEU A 7 3.77 2.81 6.53
C LEU A 7 2.49 2.31 7.21
N PHE A 8 2.48 1.07 7.71
CA PHE A 8 1.34 0.51 8.45
C PHE A 8 1.07 1.34 9.71
N SER A 9 2.12 1.65 10.45
CA SER A 9 2.02 2.38 11.71
C SER A 9 1.57 3.82 11.49
N CYS A 10 2.01 4.47 10.40
CA CYS A 10 1.52 5.78 9.97
C CYS A 10 0.02 5.72 9.65
N ALA A 11 -0.41 4.77 8.82
CA ALA A 11 -1.81 4.62 8.42
C ALA A 11 -2.72 4.33 9.61
N TYR A 12 -2.28 3.44 10.51
CA TYR A 12 -2.98 3.17 11.76
C TYR A 12 -3.10 4.43 12.62
N TRP A 13 -2.00 5.17 12.79
CA TRP A 13 -2.00 6.38 13.62
C TRP A 13 -2.92 7.46 13.06
N VAL A 14 -2.94 7.66 11.75
CA VAL A 14 -3.83 8.62 11.07
C VAL A 14 -5.30 8.20 11.22
N SER A 15 -5.63 6.92 11.06
CA SER A 15 -7.00 6.43 11.25
C SER A 15 -7.51 6.66 12.68
N VAL A 16 -6.67 6.43 13.69
CA VAL A 16 -7.03 6.68 15.11
C VAL A 16 -7.17 8.17 15.43
N ASN A 17 -6.22 9.01 15.00
CA ASN A 17 -6.09 10.38 15.53
C ASN A 17 -6.69 11.47 14.64
N ASP A 18 -6.74 11.27 13.32
CA ASP A 18 -7.28 12.26 12.38
C ASP A 18 -8.68 11.89 11.87
N LEU A 19 -8.91 10.61 11.56
CA LEU A 19 -10.22 10.14 11.08
C LEU A 19 -11.19 9.81 12.22
N ASN A 20 -10.71 9.76 13.47
CA ASN A 20 -11.52 9.36 14.65
C ASN A 20 -12.25 8.02 14.47
N GLU A 21 -11.69 7.11 13.66
CA GLU A 21 -12.27 5.79 13.40
C GLU A 21 -12.00 4.88 14.59
N LYS A 22 -12.90 4.92 15.57
CA LYS A 22 -12.74 4.22 16.85
C LYS A 22 -13.00 2.71 16.78
N SER A 23 -13.72 2.23 15.78
CA SER A 23 -14.17 0.84 15.72
C SER A 23 -13.11 -0.14 15.18
N ALA A 24 -12.36 0.23 14.13
CA ALA A 24 -11.42 -0.70 13.49
C ALA A 24 -10.22 -0.03 12.76
N PRO A 25 -9.39 0.77 13.46
CA PRO A 25 -8.27 1.50 12.82
C PRO A 25 -7.23 0.58 12.15
N GLN A 26 -7.10 -0.66 12.61
CA GLN A 26 -6.27 -1.68 11.98
C GLN A 26 -6.74 -2.10 10.58
N GLU A 27 -8.04 -2.03 10.29
CA GLU A 27 -8.60 -2.41 9.00
C GLU A 27 -8.33 -1.32 7.96
N TYR A 28 -8.39 -0.05 8.35
CA TYR A 28 -8.00 1.07 7.48
C TYR A 28 -6.52 1.06 7.15
N ALA A 29 -5.66 0.78 8.13
CA ALA A 29 -4.23 0.63 7.90
C ALA A 29 -3.92 -0.53 6.94
N LEU A 30 -4.64 -1.65 7.09
CA LEU A 30 -4.55 -2.79 6.19
C LEU A 30 -4.99 -2.40 4.77
N PHE A 31 -6.14 -1.74 4.65
CA PHE A 31 -6.70 -1.34 3.37
C PHE A 31 -5.74 -0.43 2.62
N PHE A 32 -5.20 0.60 3.30
CA PHE A 32 -4.23 1.52 2.73
C PHE A 32 -3.00 0.79 2.17
N ILE A 33 -2.39 -0.08 2.97
CA ILE A 33 -1.22 -0.85 2.51
C ILE A 33 -1.56 -1.77 1.35
N SER A 34 -2.72 -2.42 1.40
CA SER A 34 -3.12 -3.33 0.34
C SER A 34 -3.34 -2.59 -0.97
N VAL A 35 -3.87 -1.36 -0.94
CA VAL A 35 -3.98 -0.50 -2.12
C VAL A 35 -2.61 -0.15 -2.67
N ILE A 36 -1.65 0.24 -1.81
CA ILE A 36 -0.27 0.53 -2.25
C ILE A 36 0.38 -0.71 -2.88
N ASP A 37 0.24 -1.88 -2.26
CA ASP A 37 0.81 -3.12 -2.79
C ASP A 37 0.17 -3.53 -4.12
N ILE A 38 -1.14 -3.34 -4.27
CA ILE A 38 -1.85 -3.58 -5.54
C ILE A 38 -1.34 -2.62 -6.62
N LEU A 39 -1.20 -1.32 -6.32
CA LEU A 39 -0.65 -0.35 -7.28
C LEU A 39 0.76 -0.73 -7.72
N MET A 40 1.61 -1.10 -6.76
CA MET A 40 2.98 -1.53 -7.04
C MET A 40 3.02 -2.85 -7.83
N PHE A 41 2.12 -3.79 -7.54
CA PHE A 41 1.98 -5.03 -8.31
C PHE A 41 1.61 -4.73 -9.77
N VAL A 42 0.64 -3.83 -10.01
CA VAL A 42 0.25 -3.40 -11.36
C VAL A 42 1.43 -2.74 -12.09
N VAL A 43 2.21 -1.90 -11.42
CA VAL A 43 3.44 -1.31 -11.98
C VAL A 43 4.43 -2.40 -12.39
N ILE A 44 4.71 -3.36 -11.51
CA ILE A 44 5.67 -4.45 -11.80
C ILE A 44 5.17 -5.29 -12.97
N ALA A 45 3.90 -5.69 -12.96
CA ALA A 45 3.27 -6.43 -14.03
C ALA A 45 3.36 -5.68 -15.37
N GLY A 46 3.03 -4.39 -15.38
CA GLY A 46 3.10 -3.56 -16.57
C GLY A 46 4.53 -3.34 -17.08
N VAL A 47 5.52 -3.23 -16.19
CA VAL A 47 6.94 -3.16 -16.58
C VAL A 47 7.42 -4.49 -17.17
N ILE A 48 7.00 -5.63 -16.62
CA ILE A 48 7.30 -6.95 -17.19
C ILE A 48 6.70 -7.07 -18.59
N ASN A 49 5.46 -6.62 -18.79
CA ASN A 49 4.83 -6.62 -20.11
C ASN A 49 5.61 -5.77 -21.12
N LEU A 50 6.11 -4.59 -20.74
CA LEU A 50 6.97 -3.75 -21.58
C LEU A 50 8.27 -4.47 -21.97
N ILE A 51 8.92 -5.15 -21.01
CA ILE A 51 10.20 -5.84 -21.25
C ILE A 51 10.00 -7.08 -22.14
N VAL A 52 8.93 -7.84 -21.92
CA VAL A 52 8.65 -9.08 -22.65
C VAL A 52 8.01 -8.80 -24.01
N GLY A 53 7.39 -7.63 -24.20
CA GLY A 53 6.73 -7.23 -25.45
C GLY A 53 5.43 -7.98 -25.74
N HIS A 54 4.90 -8.74 -24.78
CA HIS A 54 3.61 -9.41 -24.90
C HIS A 54 2.81 -9.34 -23.61
N ASN A 55 1.50 -9.15 -23.75
CA ASN A 55 0.60 -8.98 -22.62
C ASN A 55 0.22 -10.36 -22.05
N ASN A 56 1.04 -10.87 -21.13
CA ASN A 56 0.92 -12.23 -20.60
C ASN A 56 -0.07 -12.37 -19.44
N LEU A 57 -0.65 -11.27 -18.94
CA LEU A 57 -1.51 -11.29 -17.75
C LEU A 57 -2.98 -11.09 -18.14
N SER A 58 -3.76 -12.15 -18.01
CA SER A 58 -5.23 -12.10 -18.15
C SER A 58 -5.85 -11.26 -17.02
N GLY A 59 -6.95 -10.54 -17.31
CA GLY A 59 -7.64 -9.74 -16.30
C GLY A 59 -8.08 -10.55 -15.07
N SER A 60 -8.49 -11.81 -15.24
CA SER A 60 -8.82 -12.72 -14.14
C SER A 60 -7.61 -13.08 -13.29
N SER A 61 -6.44 -13.32 -13.88
CA SER A 61 -5.20 -13.55 -13.12
C SER A 61 -4.78 -12.34 -12.30
N VAL A 62 -4.97 -11.12 -12.80
CA VAL A 62 -4.69 -9.89 -12.06
C VAL A 62 -5.60 -9.77 -10.83
N ILE A 63 -6.91 -10.00 -10.99
CA ILE A 63 -7.87 -9.95 -9.88
C ILE A 63 -7.52 -10.98 -8.80
N LEU A 64 -7.17 -12.22 -9.20
CA LEU A 64 -6.74 -13.27 -8.26
C LEU A 64 -5.48 -12.87 -7.49
N CYS A 65 -4.47 -12.32 -8.18
CA CYS A 65 -3.24 -11.84 -7.54
C CYS A 65 -3.52 -10.70 -6.55
N CYS A 66 -4.35 -9.73 -6.92
CA CYS A 66 -4.76 -8.64 -6.02
C CYS A 66 -5.47 -9.17 -4.77
N GLY A 67 -6.38 -10.14 -4.94
CA GLY A 67 -7.04 -10.81 -3.81
C GLY A 67 -6.04 -11.52 -2.88
N MET A 68 -5.06 -12.23 -3.45
CA MET A 68 -4.00 -12.90 -2.69
C MET A 68 -3.13 -11.91 -1.91
N ILE A 69 -2.83 -10.73 -2.47
CA ILE A 69 -2.10 -9.65 -1.76
C ILE A 69 -2.88 -9.19 -0.53
N VAL A 70 -4.18 -8.92 -0.67
CA VAL A 70 -5.04 -8.48 0.45
C VAL A 70 -5.08 -9.56 1.54
N ILE A 71 -5.27 -10.83 1.15
CA ILE A 71 -5.30 -11.97 2.08
C ILE A 71 -3.95 -12.13 2.79
N PHE A 72 -2.84 -12.01 2.06
CA PHE A 72 -1.50 -12.06 2.63
C PHE A 72 -1.29 -10.96 3.66
N ASN A 73 -1.65 -9.71 3.32
CA ASN A 73 -1.54 -8.57 4.23
C ASN A 73 -2.40 -8.77 5.48
N TYR A 74 -3.62 -9.30 5.32
CA TYR A 74 -4.51 -9.63 6.43
C TYR A 74 -3.85 -10.63 7.38
N PHE A 75 -3.30 -11.73 6.85
CA PHE A 75 -2.64 -12.73 7.67
C PHE A 75 -1.37 -12.19 8.33
N PHE A 76 -0.60 -11.38 7.61
CA PHE A 76 0.66 -10.83 8.08
C PHE A 76 0.45 -9.85 9.24
N PHE A 77 -0.48 -8.90 9.11
CA PHE A 77 -0.70 -7.85 10.10
C PHE A 77 -1.72 -8.23 11.17
N LEU A 78 -2.93 -8.64 10.78
CA LEU A 78 -4.07 -8.82 11.69
C LEU A 78 -4.07 -10.17 12.38
N ARG A 79 -4.02 -11.28 11.64
CA ARG A 79 -4.10 -12.63 12.26
C ARG A 79 -2.95 -12.88 13.23
N ASN A 80 -1.74 -12.48 12.86
CA ASN A 80 -0.56 -12.63 13.71
C ASN A 80 -0.43 -11.54 14.78
N LYS A 81 -1.39 -10.62 14.87
CA LYS A 81 -1.38 -9.46 15.78
C LYS A 81 -0.07 -8.68 15.75
N ARG A 82 0.66 -8.72 14.62
CA ARG A 82 1.97 -8.05 14.47
C ARG A 82 1.82 -6.54 14.61
N TYR A 83 0.66 -6.00 14.21
CA TYR A 83 0.33 -4.59 14.36
C TYR A 83 0.44 -4.11 15.82
N LEU A 84 0.08 -4.91 16.83
CA LEU A 84 0.19 -4.51 18.24
C LEU A 84 1.62 -4.20 18.66
N LYS A 85 2.60 -5.01 18.19
CA LYS A 85 4.03 -4.77 18.47
C LYS A 85 4.52 -3.51 17.77
N LEU A 86 4.09 -3.29 16.52
CA LEU A 86 4.45 -2.11 15.74
C LEU A 86 3.92 -0.83 16.37
N ILE A 87 2.64 -0.81 16.75
CA ILE A 87 1.98 0.35 17.34
C ILE A 87 2.55 0.70 18.71
N LYS A 88 2.88 -0.31 19.54
CA LYS A 88 3.50 -0.06 20.85
C LYS A 88 4.84 0.67 20.74
N SER A 89 5.60 0.43 19.67
CA SER A 89 6.84 1.17 19.38
C SER A 89 6.60 2.57 18.80
N PHE A 90 5.39 2.85 18.31
CA PHE A 90 5.06 4.05 17.52
C PHE A 90 4.20 5.08 18.25
N MET A 91 3.43 4.65 19.26
CA MET A 91 2.56 5.49 20.10
C MET A 91 3.31 6.51 20.95
N ASN A 92 4.62 6.33 21.16
CA ASN A 92 5.39 7.14 22.10
C ASN A 92 5.86 8.50 21.56
N ILE A 93 5.33 8.96 20.42
CA ILE A 93 5.78 10.20 19.77
C ILE A 93 4.56 11.05 19.40
N SER A 94 4.12 11.86 20.36
CA SER A 94 3.03 12.85 20.27
C SER A 94 3.52 14.23 19.81
N ASN A 95 4.64 14.30 19.08
CA ASN A 95 5.17 15.55 18.55
C ASN A 95 4.38 15.97 17.28
N PRO A 96 3.83 17.20 17.21
CA PRO A 96 3.11 17.71 16.03
C PRO A 96 3.95 17.68 14.73
N GLU A 97 5.28 17.82 14.79
CA GLU A 97 6.13 17.66 13.60
C GLU A 97 6.10 16.23 13.06
N SER A 98 6.09 15.25 13.96
CA SER A 98 6.02 13.83 13.60
C SER A 98 4.67 13.48 12.96
N LYS A 99 3.57 14.15 13.36
CA LYS A 99 2.26 14.01 12.71
C LYS A 99 2.33 14.41 11.23
N ARG A 100 2.86 15.61 10.95
CA ARG A 100 2.97 16.12 9.57
C ARG A 100 3.82 15.20 8.71
N ILE A 101 4.95 14.72 9.23
CA ILE A 101 5.84 13.79 8.50
C ILE A 101 5.10 12.48 8.16
N ARG A 102 4.31 11.92 9.08
CA ARG A 102 3.58 10.66 8.85
C ARG A 102 2.53 10.80 7.75
N ILE A 103 1.73 11.86 7.80
CA ILE A 103 0.71 12.15 6.78
C ILE A 103 1.38 12.41 5.44
N CYS A 104 2.41 13.25 5.41
CA CYS A 104 3.18 13.51 4.19
C CYS A 104 3.78 12.23 3.61
N THR A 105 4.28 11.32 4.46
CA THR A 105 4.83 10.03 3.99
C THR A 105 3.76 9.17 3.35
N MET A 106 2.56 9.07 3.94
CA MET A 106 1.45 8.31 3.35
C MET A 106 1.02 8.89 2.00
N ILE A 107 0.79 10.21 1.96
CA ILE A 107 0.35 10.91 0.74
C ILE A 107 1.42 10.78 -0.34
N LEU A 108 2.69 11.03 0.00
CA LEU A 108 3.79 10.95 -0.95
C LEU A 108 3.94 9.53 -1.51
N THR A 109 3.87 8.50 -0.65
CA THR A 109 3.96 7.10 -1.10
C THR A 109 2.80 6.75 -2.04
N PHE A 110 1.59 7.19 -1.72
CA PHE A 110 0.42 6.99 -2.57
C PHE A 110 0.56 7.71 -3.93
N ILE A 111 0.96 8.98 -3.93
CA ILE A 111 1.19 9.75 -5.15
C ILE A 111 2.28 9.10 -6.01
N ILE A 112 3.40 8.69 -5.41
CA ILE A 112 4.49 8.01 -6.15
C ILE A 112 3.97 6.72 -6.79
N ALA A 113 3.28 5.86 -6.03
CA ALA A 113 2.73 4.61 -6.55
C ALA A 113 1.72 4.86 -7.70
N LEU A 114 0.86 5.87 -7.54
CA LEU A 114 -0.12 6.24 -8.55
C LEU A 114 0.53 6.79 -9.83
N VAL A 115 1.51 7.70 -9.69
CA VAL A 115 2.26 8.26 -10.82
C VAL A 115 2.98 7.15 -11.58
N LEU A 116 3.64 6.22 -10.87
CA LEU A 116 4.27 5.07 -11.51
C LEU A 116 3.25 4.21 -12.27
N ALA A 117 2.08 3.92 -11.66
CA ALA A 117 1.04 3.12 -12.32
C ALA A 117 0.52 3.79 -13.60
N ILE A 118 0.29 5.11 -13.57
CA ILE A 118 -0.13 5.88 -14.73
C ILE A 118 0.96 5.88 -15.81
N LEU A 119 2.22 6.13 -15.45
CA LEU A 119 3.33 6.13 -16.40
C LEU A 119 3.46 4.76 -17.09
N THR A 120 3.44 3.68 -16.32
CA THR A 120 3.48 2.31 -16.86
C THR A 120 2.29 2.03 -17.78
N SER A 121 1.10 2.55 -17.45
CA SER A 121 -0.09 2.41 -18.32
C SER A 121 0.06 3.18 -19.63
N ILE A 122 0.61 4.41 -19.59
CA ILE A 122 0.84 5.24 -20.79
C ILE A 122 1.85 4.53 -21.70
N MET A 123 2.96 4.04 -21.15
CA MET A 123 3.98 3.34 -21.92
C MET A 123 3.44 2.07 -22.59
N ASN A 124 2.65 1.26 -21.87
CA ASN A 124 2.04 0.07 -22.46
C ASN A 124 1.00 0.41 -23.54
N SER A 125 0.39 1.60 -23.48
CA SER A 125 -0.54 2.06 -24.50
C SER A 125 0.17 2.58 -25.76
N SER A 126 1.40 3.10 -25.62
CA SER A 126 2.19 3.61 -26.75
C SER A 126 2.87 2.52 -27.58
N ASP A 127 3.23 1.39 -26.97
CA ASP A 127 3.86 0.25 -27.67
C ASP A 127 2.84 -0.65 -28.42
N GLY A 128 1.55 -0.30 -28.35
CA GLY A 128 0.45 -1.02 -29.01
C GLY A 128 0.12 -0.58 -30.45
N PHE A 129 1.04 0.12 -31.14
CA PHE A 129 0.94 0.53 -32.55
C PHE A 129 2.05 -0.07 -33.41
#